data_AF-A0A7W0FJI1-F1
#
_entry.id   AF-A0A7W0FJI1-F1
#
_cell.length_a   1.000
_cell.length_b   1.000
_cell.length_c   1.000
_cell.angle_alpha   90.00
_cell.angle_beta   90.00
_cell.angle_gamma   90.00
#
_symmetry.space_group_name_H-M   'P 1'
#
loop_
_entity.id
_entity.type
_entity.pdbx_description
1 polymer ?
#
loop_
_entity_poly.entity_id
_entity_poly.type
_entity_poly.pdbx_seq_one_letter_code
_entity_poly.pdbx_strand_id
1 'polypeptide(L)'
;MKTSSSQNPFFNRSLKLLNTLSIVAAILLLVSSILGIWLRIMIYPTPELLKTFVSNDVANLLIGLPILIISMAAAQRGSLVGLLCWPGALLYIFYNTLVYSLAMPFSPFFLIYPLQAIISAAGIILFIKHTAGEKIKGRLEGHLKEKF
;
A
#
# COMPACT_ATOMS: atom_id res chain seq x y z
N MET A 1 34.47 -13.89 3.94
CA MET A 1 33.56 -13.66 5.08
C MET A 1 32.15 -13.45 4.51
N LYS A 2 31.31 -14.50 4.45
CA LYS A 2 29.97 -14.43 3.86
C LYS A 2 29.07 -13.59 4.78
N THR A 3 28.64 -12.42 4.33
CA THR A 3 27.56 -11.69 4.97
C THR A 3 26.30 -12.52 4.83
N SER A 4 25.96 -13.25 5.89
CA SER A 4 24.68 -13.94 6.05
C SER A 4 23.58 -12.90 5.81
N SER A 5 22.95 -12.95 4.64
CA SER A 5 21.74 -12.19 4.40
C SER A 5 20.72 -12.76 5.38
N SER A 6 20.37 -11.98 6.39
CA SER A 6 19.31 -12.31 7.34
C SER A 6 18.02 -12.44 6.55
N GLN A 7 17.77 -13.64 6.00
CA GLN A 7 16.54 -13.94 5.29
C GLN A 7 15.42 -13.85 6.31
N ASN A 8 14.58 -12.85 6.10
CA ASN A 8 13.45 -12.59 6.96
C ASN A 8 12.56 -13.84 7.02
N PRO A 9 12.22 -14.35 8.22
CA PRO A 9 11.68 -15.70 8.38
C PRO A 9 10.38 -15.96 7.62
N PHE A 10 9.64 -14.91 7.24
CA PHE A 10 8.32 -15.01 6.63
C PHE A 10 8.30 -15.00 5.10
N PHE A 11 9.45 -14.83 4.43
CA PHE A 11 9.49 -14.70 2.97
C PHE A 11 10.33 -15.81 2.34
N ASN A 12 9.78 -16.45 1.31
CA ASN A 12 10.39 -17.61 0.64
C ASN A 12 11.33 -17.23 -0.53
N ARG A 13 11.29 -15.98 -0.99
CA ARG A 13 11.98 -15.50 -2.20
C ARG A 13 12.44 -14.04 -2.05
N SER A 14 13.25 -13.58 -3.01
CA SER A 14 13.71 -12.19 -3.12
C SER A 14 12.55 -11.20 -3.18
N LEU A 15 12.53 -10.21 -2.30
CA LEU A 15 11.47 -9.19 -2.18
C LEU A 15 11.74 -7.94 -3.03
N LYS A 16 12.76 -7.96 -3.88
CA LYS A 16 13.16 -6.77 -4.66
C LYS A 16 11.99 -6.19 -5.46
N LEU A 17 11.27 -7.01 -6.21
CA LEU A 17 10.15 -6.55 -7.03
C LEU A 17 8.98 -6.02 -6.18
N LEU A 18 8.61 -6.73 -5.11
CA LEU A 18 7.56 -6.30 -4.19
C LEU A 18 7.89 -4.95 -3.53
N ASN A 19 9.13 -4.78 -3.07
CA ASN A 19 9.62 -3.52 -2.51
C ASN A 19 9.58 -2.42 -3.55
N THR A 20 10.07 -2.67 -4.77
CA THR A 20 10.04 -1.68 -5.85
C THR A 20 8.62 -1.24 -6.17
N LEU A 21 7.68 -2.18 -6.35
CA LEU A 21 6.27 -1.82 -6.61
C LEU A 21 5.65 -1.03 -5.44
N SER A 22 5.97 -1.39 -4.20
CA SER A 22 5.45 -0.67 -3.03
C SER A 22 6.04 0.75 -2.91
N ILE A 23 7.33 0.92 -3.24
CA ILE A 23 7.96 2.25 -3.31
C ILE A 23 7.34 3.07 -4.43
N VAL A 24 7.13 2.49 -5.62
CA VAL A 24 6.46 3.17 -6.73
C VAL A 24 5.04 3.55 -6.34
N ALA A 25 4.28 2.68 -5.68
CA ALA A 25 2.95 2.99 -5.17
C ALA A 25 2.99 4.14 -4.15
N ALA A 26 3.96 4.15 -3.23
CA ALA A 26 4.15 5.21 -2.25
C ALA A 26 4.46 6.57 -2.91
N ILE A 27 5.35 6.58 -3.91
CA ILE A 27 5.71 7.79 -4.65
C ILE A 27 4.52 8.31 -5.45
N LEU A 28 3.80 7.43 -6.16
CA LEU A 28 2.63 7.82 -6.92
C LEU A 28 1.52 8.34 -5.99
N LEU A 29 1.30 7.73 -4.82
CA LEU A 29 0.34 8.20 -3.81
C LEU A 29 0.72 9.59 -3.29
N LEU A 30 2.00 9.80 -2.96
CA LEU A 30 2.53 11.08 -2.51
C LEU A 30 2.32 12.17 -3.56
N VAL A 31 2.78 11.91 -4.80
CA VAL A 31 2.70 12.90 -5.90
C VAL A 31 1.25 13.19 -6.27
N SER A 32 0.41 12.16 -6.41
CA SER A 32 -1.01 12.35 -6.76
C SER A 32 -1.77 13.12 -5.67
N SER A 33 -1.53 12.84 -4.39
CA SER A 33 -2.19 13.56 -3.28
C SER A 33 -1.70 15.02 -3.18
N ILE A 34 -0.41 15.28 -3.38
CA ILE A 34 0.13 16.65 -3.40
C ILE A 34 -0.47 17.44 -4.58
N LEU A 35 -0.49 16.85 -5.78
CA LEU A 35 -1.09 17.49 -6.96
C LEU A 35 -2.60 17.70 -6.78
N GLY A 36 -3.30 16.74 -6.19
CA GLY A 36 -4.73 16.84 -5.83
C GLY A 36 -5.01 18.06 -4.95
N ILE A 37 -4.19 18.30 -3.93
CA ILE A 37 -4.32 19.45 -3.04
C ILE A 37 -3.92 20.76 -3.73
N TRP A 38 -2.81 20.76 -4.47
CA TRP A 38 -2.25 21.98 -5.07
C TRP A 38 -3.08 22.47 -6.27
N LEU A 39 -3.55 21.55 -7.11
CA LEU A 39 -4.36 21.80 -8.30
C LEU A 39 -5.85 21.49 -8.06
N ARG A 40 -6.31 21.57 -6.81
CA ARG A 40 -7.65 21.13 -6.38
C ARG A 40 -8.81 21.69 -7.22
N ILE A 41 -8.73 22.92 -7.71
CA ILE A 41 -9.80 23.54 -8.50
C ILE A 41 -9.85 22.94 -9.91
N MET A 42 -8.70 22.54 -10.46
CA MET A 42 -8.58 21.92 -11.79
C MET A 42 -8.96 20.43 -11.75
N ILE A 43 -8.57 19.73 -10.68
CA ILE A 43 -8.78 18.28 -10.54
C ILE A 43 -10.18 17.98 -9.97
N TYR A 44 -10.68 18.82 -9.05
CA TYR A 44 -11.97 18.65 -8.38
C TYR A 44 -12.90 19.86 -8.64
N PRO A 45 -13.51 19.94 -9.83
CA PRO A 45 -14.25 21.13 -10.25
C PRO A 45 -15.58 21.35 -9.50
N THR A 46 -16.17 20.30 -8.92
CA THR A 46 -17.43 20.43 -8.15
C THR A 46 -17.16 20.53 -6.65
N PRO A 47 -18.01 21.23 -5.88
CA PRO A 47 -17.86 21.33 -4.42
C PRO A 47 -17.87 19.97 -3.71
N GLU A 48 -18.65 19.01 -4.21
CA GLU A 48 -18.76 17.66 -3.65
C GLU A 48 -17.45 16.88 -3.85
N LEU A 49 -16.88 16.95 -5.06
CA LEU A 49 -15.58 16.34 -5.37
C LEU A 49 -14.48 16.98 -4.53
N LEU A 50 -14.46 18.31 -4.45
CA LEU A 50 -13.41 19.05 -3.73
C LEU A 50 -13.43 18.68 -2.24
N LYS A 51 -14.60 18.69 -1.60
CA LYS A 51 -14.71 18.32 -0.19
C LYS A 51 -14.29 16.86 0.05
N THR A 52 -14.72 15.95 -0.82
CA THR A 52 -14.49 14.52 -0.63
C THR A 52 -13.04 14.13 -0.92
N PHE A 53 -12.48 14.56 -2.05
CA PHE A 53 -11.17 14.12 -2.52
C PHE A 53 -10.01 14.87 -1.89
N VAL A 54 -10.14 16.17 -1.58
CA VAL A 54 -9.10 16.87 -0.83
C VAL A 54 -8.95 16.28 0.58
N SER A 55 -10.06 15.93 1.24
CA SER A 55 -10.02 15.25 2.54
C SER A 55 -9.34 13.88 2.44
N ASN A 56 -9.61 13.13 1.38
CA ASN A 56 -8.93 11.86 1.12
C ASN A 56 -7.44 12.03 0.81
N ASP A 57 -7.03 13.05 0.04
CA ASP A 57 -5.62 13.33 -0.23
C ASP A 57 -4.85 13.65 1.05
N VAL A 58 -5.45 14.42 1.96
CA VAL A 58 -4.87 14.68 3.27
C VAL A 58 -4.75 13.38 4.09
N ALA A 59 -5.79 12.54 4.09
CA ALA A 59 -5.74 11.24 4.76
C ALA A 59 -4.69 10.30 4.13
N ASN A 60 -4.53 10.31 2.81
CA ASN A 60 -3.52 9.54 2.10
C ASN A 60 -2.11 9.95 2.54
N LEU A 61 -1.85 11.25 2.69
CA LEU A 61 -0.54 11.77 3.11
C LEU A 61 -0.25 11.52 4.59
N LEU A 62 -1.24 11.66 5.46
CA LEU A 62 -1.06 11.54 6.92
C LEU A 62 -1.20 10.11 7.45
N ILE A 63 -1.92 9.24 6.73
CA ILE A 63 -2.26 7.89 7.19
C ILE A 63 -1.79 6.86 6.16
N GLY A 64 -2.26 6.95 4.92
CA GLY A 64 -1.97 5.94 3.89
C GLY A 64 -0.47 5.73 3.64
N LEU A 65 0.24 6.82 3.39
CA LEU A 65 1.68 6.82 3.11
C LEU A 65 2.52 6.39 4.33
N PRO A 66 2.32 6.94 5.54
CA PRO A 66 3.02 6.47 6.73
C PRO A 66 2.77 4.99 7.04
N ILE A 67 1.53 4.52 6.95
CA ILE A 67 1.20 3.11 7.18
C ILE A 67 1.95 2.21 6.19
N LEU A 68 2.00 2.56 4.90
CA LEU A 68 2.73 1.77 3.91
C LEU A 68 4.23 1.74 4.24
N ILE A 69 4.87 2.89 4.49
CA ILE A 69 6.31 2.95 4.78
C ILE A 69 6.66 2.20 6.08
N ILE A 70 5.90 2.43 7.15
CA ILE A 70 6.14 1.82 8.46
C ILE A 70 5.89 0.32 8.39
N SER A 71 4.81 -0.13 7.74
CA SER A 71 4.52 -1.56 7.58
C SER A 71 5.60 -2.28 6.77
N MET A 72 6.09 -1.68 5.68
CA MET A 72 7.22 -2.19 4.90
C MET A 72 8.48 -2.35 5.78
N ALA A 73 8.86 -1.30 6.51
CA ALA A 73 10.05 -1.32 7.36
C ALA A 73 9.90 -2.35 8.50
N ALA A 74 8.74 -2.41 9.14
CA ALA A 74 8.44 -3.35 10.21
C ALA A 74 8.43 -4.80 9.71
N ALA A 75 7.81 -5.05 8.55
CA ALA A 75 7.79 -6.36 7.92
C ALA A 75 9.21 -6.83 7.60
N GLN A 76 10.06 -5.96 7.05
CA GLN A 76 11.47 -6.25 6.77
C GLN A 76 12.32 -6.55 8.02
N ARG A 77 11.90 -6.07 9.20
CA ARG A 77 12.49 -6.38 10.50
C ARG A 77 11.92 -7.66 11.16
N GLY A 78 11.01 -8.36 10.48
CA GLY A 78 10.40 -9.59 10.97
C GLY A 78 9.21 -9.35 11.93
N SER A 79 8.55 -8.20 11.84
CA SER A 79 7.31 -7.94 12.57
C SER A 79 6.12 -8.60 11.86
N LEU A 80 5.35 -9.40 12.60
CA LEU A 80 4.12 -10.02 12.09
C LEU A 80 3.03 -8.97 11.83
N VAL A 81 2.93 -7.96 12.68
CA VAL A 81 1.99 -6.84 12.48
C VAL A 81 2.36 -6.06 11.22
N GLY A 82 3.64 -5.73 11.03
CA GLY A 82 4.10 -5.06 9.82
C GLY A 82 3.82 -5.86 8.56
N LEU A 83 4.01 -7.19 8.65
CA LEU A 83 3.71 -8.11 7.56
C LEU A 83 2.23 -8.14 7.20
N LEU A 84 1.32 -8.14 8.17
CA LEU A 84 -0.13 -8.10 7.92
C LEU A 84 -0.60 -6.72 7.44
N CYS A 85 -0.02 -5.64 7.98
CA CYS A 85 -0.40 -4.27 7.62
C CYS A 85 0.06 -3.87 6.22
N TRP A 86 1.15 -4.44 5.70
CA TRP A 86 1.67 -4.08 4.36
C TRP A 86 0.68 -4.36 3.22
N PRO A 87 0.15 -5.59 3.02
CA PRO A 87 -0.87 -5.83 2.00
C PRO A 87 -2.16 -5.06 2.30
N GLY A 88 -2.48 -4.81 3.58
CA GLY A 88 -3.61 -3.96 3.97
C GLY A 88 -3.44 -2.51 3.51
N ALA A 89 -2.23 -1.95 3.63
CA ALA A 89 -1.89 -0.61 3.14
C ALA A 89 -2.00 -0.52 1.61
N LEU A 90 -1.48 -1.53 0.90
CA LEU A 90 -1.63 -1.62 -0.56
C LEU A 90 -3.10 -1.76 -0.97
N LEU A 91 -3.91 -2.49 -0.21
CA LEU A 91 -5.34 -2.64 -0.45
C LEU A 91 -6.09 -1.32 -0.22
N TYR A 92 -5.73 -0.57 0.83
CA TYR A 92 -6.25 0.77 1.08
C TYR A 92 -5.98 1.70 -0.11
N ILE A 93 -4.74 1.70 -0.63
CA ILE A 93 -4.36 2.50 -1.80
C ILE A 93 -5.16 2.07 -3.03
N PHE A 94 -5.21 0.76 -3.31
CA PHE A 94 -5.98 0.20 -4.42
C PHE A 94 -7.44 0.66 -4.38
N TYR A 95 -8.10 0.51 -3.23
CA TYR A 95 -9.49 0.90 -3.03
C TYR A 95 -9.70 2.39 -3.29
N ASN A 96 -8.91 3.25 -2.64
CA ASN A 96 -9.05 4.70 -2.80
C ASN A 96 -8.84 5.11 -4.25
N THR A 97 -7.76 4.63 -4.86
CA THR A 97 -7.45 4.99 -6.23
C THR A 97 -8.51 4.47 -7.23
N LEU A 98 -9.13 3.33 -6.97
CA LEU A 98 -10.25 2.84 -7.78
C LEU A 98 -11.47 3.79 -7.69
N VAL A 99 -11.78 4.30 -6.50
CA VAL A 99 -12.86 5.29 -6.31
C VAL A 99 -12.57 6.56 -7.10
N TYR A 100 -11.32 7.06 -7.08
CA TYR A 100 -10.93 8.24 -7.89
C TYR A 100 -11.10 7.97 -9.38
N SER A 101 -10.71 6.79 -9.86
CA SER A 101 -10.85 6.40 -11.26
C SER A 101 -12.32 6.34 -11.70
N LEU A 102 -13.22 5.85 -10.84
CA LEU A 102 -14.64 5.75 -11.17
C LEU A 102 -15.38 7.08 -11.06
N ALA A 103 -14.99 7.93 -10.11
CA ALA A 103 -15.64 9.21 -9.87
C ALA A 103 -15.22 10.30 -10.87
N MET A 104 -14.01 10.18 -11.46
CA MET A 104 -13.43 11.23 -12.31
C MET A 104 -12.87 10.67 -13.64
N PRO A 105 -13.69 10.02 -14.48
CA PRO A 105 -13.23 9.34 -15.70
C PRO A 105 -12.65 10.29 -16.77
N PHE A 106 -13.01 11.58 -16.73
CA PHE A 106 -12.55 12.59 -17.71
C PHE A 106 -11.55 13.59 -17.11
N SER A 107 -10.96 13.28 -15.96
CA SER A 107 -9.94 14.14 -15.36
C SER A 107 -8.66 14.15 -16.22
N PRO A 108 -7.95 15.29 -16.34
CA PRO A 108 -6.63 15.36 -16.98
C PRO A 108 -5.62 14.37 -16.37
N PHE A 109 -5.81 14.00 -15.11
CA PHE A 109 -4.95 13.06 -14.38
C PHE A 109 -5.52 11.65 -14.31
N PHE A 110 -6.57 11.36 -15.10
CA PHE A 110 -7.30 10.11 -15.04
C PHE A 110 -6.38 8.89 -15.11
N LEU A 111 -5.39 8.87 -16.01
CA LEU A 111 -4.49 7.73 -16.24
C LEU A 111 -3.64 7.35 -15.02
N ILE A 112 -3.38 8.28 -14.10
CA ILE A 112 -2.60 8.01 -12.89
C ILE A 112 -3.36 7.04 -11.97
N TYR A 113 -4.68 7.18 -11.88
CA TYR A 113 -5.49 6.37 -10.97
C TYR A 113 -5.51 4.87 -11.36
N PRO A 114 -5.93 4.44 -12.56
CA PRO A 114 -5.90 3.03 -12.91
C PRO A 114 -4.48 2.45 -12.90
N LEU A 115 -3.46 3.23 -13.26
CA LEU A 115 -2.06 2.80 -13.16
C LEU A 115 -1.68 2.47 -11.70
N GLN A 116 -2.00 3.36 -10.77
CA GLN A 116 -1.71 3.13 -9.35
C GLN A 116 -2.53 1.98 -8.76
N ALA A 117 -3.77 1.78 -9.23
CA ALA A 117 -4.57 0.60 -8.89
C ALA A 117 -3.89 -0.69 -9.36
N ILE A 118 -3.41 -0.75 -10.61
CA ILE A 118 -2.70 -1.92 -11.16
C ILE A 118 -1.42 -2.22 -10.36
N ILE A 119 -0.62 -1.19 -10.06
CA ILE A 119 0.63 -1.35 -9.29
C ILE A 119 0.33 -1.88 -7.88
N SER A 120 -0.70 -1.35 -7.23
CA SER A 120 -1.10 -1.78 -5.88
C SER A 120 -1.60 -3.23 -5.89
N ALA A 121 -2.45 -3.59 -6.86
CA ALA A 121 -2.95 -4.95 -7.03
C ALA A 121 -1.82 -5.94 -7.33
N ALA A 122 -0.89 -5.59 -8.22
CA ALA A 122 0.29 -6.39 -8.51
C ALA A 122 1.18 -6.59 -7.25
N GLY A 123 1.33 -5.52 -6.44
CA GLY A 123 2.01 -5.59 -5.15
C GLY A 123 1.35 -6.60 -4.19
N ILE A 124 0.03 -6.56 -4.06
CA ILE A 124 -0.73 -7.51 -3.21
C ILE A 124 -0.56 -8.95 -3.71
N ILE A 125 -0.69 -9.19 -5.01
CA ILE A 125 -0.53 -10.52 -5.60
C ILE A 125 0.88 -11.06 -5.36
N LEU A 126 1.90 -10.23 -5.58
CA LEU A 126 3.29 -10.62 -5.31
C LEU A 126 3.53 -10.87 -3.83
N PHE A 127 2.96 -10.05 -2.94
CA PHE A 127 3.03 -10.24 -1.51
C PHE A 127 2.53 -11.63 -1.14
N ILE A 128 1.32 -12.00 -1.59
CA ILE A 128 0.73 -13.32 -1.33
C ILE A 128 1.63 -14.44 -1.86
N LYS A 129 2.16 -14.31 -3.09
CA LYS A 129 3.04 -15.31 -3.71
C LYS A 129 4.37 -15.52 -2.97
N HIS A 130 4.92 -14.50 -2.33
CA HIS A 130 6.23 -14.56 -1.69
C HIS A 130 6.16 -14.90 -0.19
N THR A 131 4.96 -14.84 0.39
CA THR A 131 4.72 -15.05 1.81
C THR A 131 4.69 -16.53 2.17
N ALA A 132 5.41 -16.91 3.23
CA ALA A 132 5.46 -18.27 3.75
C ALA A 132 4.27 -18.54 4.69
N GLY A 133 3.11 -18.91 4.13
CA GLY A 133 1.86 -19.10 4.88
C GLY A 133 1.99 -20.03 6.09
N GLU A 134 2.68 -21.17 5.93
CA GLU A 134 2.94 -22.15 7.01
C GLU A 134 3.63 -21.54 8.24
N LYS A 135 4.62 -20.66 8.01
CA LYS A 135 5.38 -20.02 9.11
C LYS A 135 4.58 -18.92 9.80
N ILE A 136 3.68 -18.26 9.08
CA ILE A 136 2.77 -17.26 9.67
C ILE A 136 1.73 -17.95 10.55
N LYS A 137 1.17 -19.06 10.07
CA LYS A 137 0.20 -19.86 10.83
C LYS A 137 0.79 -20.33 12.17
N GLY A 138 1.98 -20.95 12.16
CA GLY A 138 2.63 -21.39 13.40
C GLY A 138 2.96 -20.26 14.39
N ARG A 139 3.27 -19.05 13.91
CA ARG A 139 3.48 -17.87 14.76
C ARG A 139 2.19 -17.32 15.35
N LEU A 140 1.09 -17.36 14.60
CA LEU A 140 -0.23 -16.92 15.06
C LEU A 140 -0.78 -17.90 16.11
N GLU A 141 -0.68 -19.21 15.87
CA GLU A 141 -1.10 -20.25 16.81
C GLU A 141 -0.32 -20.16 18.12
N GLY A 142 0.98 -19.85 18.10
CA GLY A 142 1.76 -19.61 19.33
C GLY A 142 1.34 -18.37 20.13
N HIS A 143 0.58 -17.43 19.56
CA HIS A 143 0.08 -16.23 20.24
C HIS A 143 -1.42 -16.30 20.57
N LEU A 144 -2.17 -17.18 19.91
CA LEU A 144 -3.55 -17.47 20.24
C LEU A 144 -3.55 -18.49 21.38
N LYS A 145 -3.76 -18.05 22.63
CA LYS A 145 -4.18 -18.97 23.70
C LYS A 145 -5.52 -19.55 23.26
N GLU A 146 -5.51 -20.74 22.68
CA GLU A 146 -6.73 -21.53 22.50
C GLU A 146 -7.32 -21.75 23.89
N LYS A 147 -8.36 -20.98 24.22
CA LYS A 147 -9.29 -21.32 25.29
C LYS A 147 -10.26 -22.33 24.68
N PHE A 148 -9.95 -23.61 24.81
CA PHE A 148 -10.95 -24.67 24.77
C PHE A 148 -10.76 -25.54 26.01
#